data_AF-A0AAD6YC49-F1
#
_entry.id   AF-A0AAD6YC49-F1
#
_cell.length_a   1.000
_cell.length_b   1.000
_cell.length_c   1.000
_cell.angle_alpha   90.00
_cell.angle_beta   90.00
_cell.angle_gamma   90.00
#
_symmetry.space_group_name_H-M   'P 1'
#
loop_
_entity.id
_entity.type
_entity.pdbx_description
1 polymer ?
#
loop_
_entity_poly.entity_id
_entity_poly.type
_entity_poly.pdbx_seq_one_letter_code
_entity_poly.pdbx_strand_id
1 'polypeptide(L)'
;MGRRAKYFTQEEKAQVDRARARKYNASERGVEVRTQRRQLVHTSKTAKKRIPRLIPPPDIIRRLAFFEIDCDSQRLHAACEADFDYTHLRAWLKQPPFSLSQNDTRTYNDEGEEQDVDSEAYIAATHALEMELHGVRLRREHEHDQRRRDELHHLGWHAAMDNVRRDVQGLLESWQEVLALKALYDEQTQPRQFAMWTHYRDWLARTIYRLYYLHYIPAPS
;
A
#
# COMPACT_ATOMS: atom_id res chain seq x y z
N MET A 1 38.48 6.26 -32.20
CA MET A 1 38.72 6.34 -30.74
C MET A 1 37.46 5.89 -30.01
N GLY A 2 37.42 4.64 -29.51
CA GLY A 2 36.24 4.09 -28.84
C GLY A 2 36.19 4.51 -27.36
N ARG A 3 35.04 5.05 -26.91
CA ARG A 3 34.80 5.35 -25.49
C ARG A 3 34.73 4.03 -24.72
N ARG A 4 35.64 3.83 -23.77
CA ARG A 4 35.58 2.71 -22.81
C ARG A 4 34.32 2.85 -21.96
N ALA A 5 33.52 1.78 -21.87
CA ALA A 5 32.42 1.70 -20.92
C ALA A 5 32.98 1.78 -19.49
N LYS A 6 32.58 2.81 -18.72
CA LYS A 6 32.88 2.88 -17.29
C LYS A 6 31.93 1.95 -16.56
N TYR A 7 32.47 0.88 -16.00
CA TYR A 7 31.75 0.01 -15.09
C TYR A 7 31.76 0.68 -13.71
N PHE A 8 30.57 1.10 -13.25
CA PHE A 8 30.41 1.67 -11.92
C PHE A 8 30.48 0.57 -10.88
N THR A 9 31.25 0.79 -9.81
CA THR A 9 31.24 -0.08 -8.63
C THR A 9 29.89 -0.01 -7.92
N GLN A 10 29.56 -0.99 -7.07
CA GLN A 10 28.32 -0.95 -6.27
C GLN A 10 28.22 0.31 -5.41
N GLU A 11 29.34 0.78 -4.86
CA GLU A 11 29.39 2.03 -4.09
C GLU A 11 29.09 3.25 -4.93
N GLU A 12 29.62 3.31 -6.16
CA GLU A 12 29.35 4.42 -7.08
C GLU A 12 27.88 4.43 -7.53
N LYS A 13 27.28 3.25 -7.78
CA LYS A 13 25.84 3.14 -8.05
C LYS A 13 25.01 3.64 -6.87
N ALA A 14 25.33 3.22 -5.66
CA ALA A 14 24.65 3.68 -4.45
C ALA A 14 24.80 5.20 -4.23
N GLN A 15 25.96 5.79 -4.55
CA GLN A 15 26.15 7.24 -4.49
C GLN A 15 25.29 7.97 -5.52
N VAL A 16 25.21 7.46 -6.76
CA VAL A 16 24.36 8.03 -7.81
C VAL A 16 22.89 7.95 -7.42
N ASP A 17 22.46 6.83 -6.85
CA ASP A 17 21.07 6.66 -6.39
C ASP A 17 20.74 7.57 -5.21
N ARG A 18 21.65 7.72 -4.25
CA ARG A 18 21.52 8.71 -3.16
C ARG A 18 21.44 10.14 -3.70
N ALA A 19 22.24 10.47 -4.72
CA ALA A 19 22.21 11.79 -5.34
C ALA A 19 20.88 12.04 -6.10
N ARG A 20 20.37 11.03 -6.81
CA ARG A 20 19.06 11.07 -7.47
C ARG A 20 17.91 11.21 -6.48
N ALA A 21 17.92 10.42 -5.40
CA ALA A 21 16.93 10.50 -4.33
C ALA A 21 16.94 11.88 -3.65
N ARG A 22 18.13 12.44 -3.35
CA ARG A 22 18.26 13.81 -2.82
C ARG A 22 17.69 14.85 -3.78
N LYS A 23 17.99 14.73 -5.08
CA LYS A 23 17.49 15.66 -6.10
C LYS A 23 15.96 15.57 -6.26
N TYR A 24 15.40 14.36 -6.26
CA TYR A 24 13.96 14.15 -6.28
C TYR A 24 13.30 14.73 -5.02
N ASN A 25 13.84 14.44 -3.84
CA ASN A 25 13.34 14.97 -2.58
C ASN A 25 13.34 16.51 -2.55
N ALA A 26 14.32 17.15 -3.18
CA ALA A 26 14.38 18.61 -3.30
C ALA A 26 13.49 19.20 -4.41
N SER A 27 12.95 18.39 -5.31
CA SER A 27 12.08 18.87 -6.40
C SER A 27 10.68 19.25 -5.90
N GLU A 28 9.98 20.11 -6.63
CA GLU A 28 8.59 20.49 -6.33
C GLU A 28 7.68 19.26 -6.19
N ARG A 29 7.80 18.29 -7.10
CA ARG A 29 7.03 17.03 -7.05
C ARG A 29 7.38 16.17 -5.84
N GLY A 30 8.66 16.11 -5.45
CA GLY A 30 9.08 15.39 -4.24
C GLY A 30 8.68 16.09 -2.94
N VAL A 31 8.61 17.43 -2.94
CA VAL A 31 8.03 18.21 -1.84
C VAL A 31 6.53 17.99 -1.77
N GLU A 32 5.82 18.01 -2.91
CA GLU A 32 4.39 17.77 -3.00
C GLU A 32 4.01 16.38 -2.50
N VAL A 33 4.67 15.33 -2.99
CA VAL A 33 4.45 13.94 -2.53
C VAL A 33 4.75 13.79 -1.03
N ARG A 34 5.82 14.42 -0.51
CA ARG A 34 6.10 14.42 0.94
C ARG A 34 5.09 15.23 1.74
N THR A 35 4.54 16.29 1.18
CA THR A 35 3.50 17.10 1.82
C THR A 35 2.17 16.34 1.85
N GLN A 36 1.80 15.68 0.76
CA GLN A 36 0.67 14.75 0.69
C GLN A 36 0.86 13.58 1.67
N ARG A 37 2.05 12.97 1.73
CA ARG A 37 2.39 11.93 2.72
C ARG A 37 2.36 12.45 4.17
N ARG A 38 2.91 13.63 4.45
CA ARG A 38 2.83 14.24 5.78
C ARG A 38 1.40 14.56 6.16
N GLN A 39 0.56 15.00 5.23
CA GLN A 39 -0.87 15.17 5.47
C GLN A 39 -1.57 13.84 5.77
N LEU A 40 -1.14 12.74 5.14
CA LEU A 40 -1.61 11.38 5.43
C LEU A 40 -1.08 10.79 6.76
N VAL A 41 0.06 11.27 7.27
CA VAL A 41 0.70 10.80 8.52
C VAL A 41 0.35 11.68 9.73
N HIS A 42 0.26 13.00 9.59
CA HIS A 42 -0.07 13.96 10.68
C HIS A 42 -1.53 13.92 11.13
N THR A 43 -2.36 13.17 10.44
CA THR A 43 -3.72 12.81 10.82
C THR A 43 -3.81 11.89 12.04
N SER A 44 -2.67 11.51 12.65
CA SER A 44 -2.60 10.73 13.90
C SER A 44 -3.01 11.49 15.17
N LYS A 45 -3.24 12.80 15.11
CA LYS A 45 -4.09 13.48 16.12
C LYS A 45 -5.52 13.11 15.78
N THR A 46 -6.15 12.24 16.58
CA THR A 46 -7.56 11.82 16.49
C THR A 46 -8.38 12.82 15.71
N ALA A 47 -8.78 12.48 14.48
CA ALA A 47 -9.43 13.46 13.60
C ALA A 47 -10.61 14.09 14.32
N LYS A 48 -10.71 15.43 14.28
CA LYS A 48 -11.86 16.16 14.84
C LYS A 48 -13.17 15.76 14.16
N LYS A 49 -13.11 15.19 12.95
CA LYS A 49 -14.25 14.76 12.15
C LYS A 49 -14.25 13.24 12.04
N ARG A 50 -15.40 12.63 12.27
CA ARG A 50 -15.66 11.20 12.09
C ARG A 50 -17.03 11.02 11.46
N ILE A 51 -17.29 9.86 10.88
CA ILE A 51 -18.63 9.53 10.37
C ILE A 51 -19.64 9.64 11.53
N PRO A 52 -20.69 10.47 11.41
CA PRO A 52 -21.68 10.60 12.46
C PRO A 52 -22.44 9.29 12.68
N ARG A 53 -22.68 8.95 13.95
CA ARG A 53 -23.53 7.83 14.40
C ARG A 53 -23.05 6.44 13.93
N LEU A 54 -21.76 6.29 13.64
CA LEU A 54 -21.13 4.99 13.41
C LEU A 54 -20.36 4.57 14.67
N ILE A 55 -20.44 3.29 15.02
CA ILE A 55 -19.67 2.72 16.13
C ILE A 55 -18.18 2.78 15.77
N PRO A 56 -17.30 3.17 16.71
CA PRO A 56 -15.87 3.19 16.45
C PRO A 56 -15.35 1.83 15.98
N PRO A 57 -14.37 1.81 15.04
CA PRO A 57 -13.76 0.56 14.63
C PRO A 57 -13.01 -0.08 15.80
N PRO A 58 -12.85 -1.42 15.81
CA PRO A 58 -12.05 -2.13 16.80
C PRO A 58 -10.65 -1.51 16.97
N ASP A 59 -10.12 -1.51 18.20
CA ASP A 59 -8.81 -0.91 18.51
C ASP A 59 -7.65 -1.51 17.69
N ILE A 60 -7.78 -2.76 17.27
CA ILE A 60 -6.79 -3.41 16.40
C ILE A 60 -6.67 -2.71 15.04
N ILE A 61 -7.79 -2.22 14.47
CA ILE A 61 -7.79 -1.48 13.21
C ILE A 61 -7.02 -0.17 13.39
N ARG A 62 -7.27 0.54 14.50
CA ARG A 62 -6.55 1.78 14.82
C ARG A 62 -5.04 1.53 14.95
N ARG A 63 -4.63 0.48 15.67
CA ARG A 63 -3.19 0.15 15.82
C ARG A 63 -2.52 -0.16 14.49
N LEU A 64 -3.14 -0.98 13.65
CA LEU A 64 -2.58 -1.39 12.36
C LEU A 64 -2.59 -0.25 11.33
N ALA A 65 -3.57 0.66 11.41
CA ALA A 65 -3.63 1.84 10.54
C ALA A 65 -2.41 2.76 10.70
N PHE A 66 -1.74 2.74 11.87
CA PHE A 66 -0.56 3.55 12.17
C PHE A 66 0.77 2.87 11.88
N PHE A 67 0.77 1.63 11.37
CA PHE A 67 2.03 0.97 11.07
C PHE A 67 2.80 1.77 10.01
N GLU A 68 4.10 2.00 10.23
CA GLU A 68 4.90 2.75 9.26
C GLU A 68 5.14 1.90 8.01
N ILE A 69 5.14 2.55 6.85
CA ILE A 69 5.48 1.90 5.58
C ILE A 69 6.80 2.49 5.15
N ASP A 70 7.69 1.64 4.66
CA ASP A 70 8.91 2.11 4.01
C ASP A 70 8.55 2.94 2.79
N CYS A 71 8.54 4.24 3.01
CA CYS A 71 8.12 5.24 2.07
C CYS A 71 9.24 5.55 1.07
N ASP A 72 10.49 5.18 1.33
CA ASP A 72 11.64 5.60 0.52
C ASP A 72 11.98 4.60 -0.61
N SER A 73 11.16 3.55 -0.75
CA SER A 73 11.30 2.55 -1.80
C SER A 73 11.01 3.11 -3.20
N GLN A 74 12.00 3.05 -4.10
CA GLN A 74 11.84 3.38 -5.52
C GLN A 74 10.74 2.54 -6.20
N ARG A 75 10.57 1.28 -5.77
CA ARG A 75 9.54 0.36 -6.28
C ARG A 75 8.14 0.84 -5.95
N LEU A 76 7.93 1.30 -4.71
CA LEU A 76 6.67 1.90 -4.28
C LEU A 76 6.37 3.14 -5.14
N HIS A 77 7.37 4.01 -5.32
CA HIS A 77 7.20 5.23 -6.12
C HIS A 77 6.81 4.93 -7.57
N ALA A 78 7.50 3.99 -8.23
CA ALA A 78 7.16 3.57 -9.58
C ALA A 78 5.73 3.00 -9.65
N ALA A 79 5.33 2.19 -8.68
CA ALA A 79 4.00 1.59 -8.64
C ALA A 79 2.86 2.59 -8.39
N CYS A 80 3.15 3.78 -7.88
CA CYS A 80 2.19 4.88 -7.78
C CYS A 80 1.94 5.60 -9.12
N GLU A 81 2.83 5.45 -10.11
CA GLU A 81 2.70 6.12 -11.41
C GLU A 81 1.58 5.49 -12.26
N ALA A 82 0.92 6.27 -13.10
CA ALA A 82 -0.28 5.83 -13.82
C ALA A 82 0.01 4.75 -14.88
N ASP A 83 1.20 4.76 -15.45
CA ASP A 83 1.70 3.88 -16.52
C ASP A 83 2.38 2.60 -16.00
N PHE A 84 2.45 2.40 -14.69
CA PHE A 84 3.00 1.18 -14.11
C PHE A 84 2.23 -0.07 -14.53
N ASP A 85 2.91 -1.03 -15.16
CA ASP A 85 2.36 -2.34 -15.48
C ASP A 85 2.27 -3.20 -14.21
N TYR A 86 1.05 -3.47 -13.78
CA TYR A 86 0.74 -4.30 -12.60
C TYR A 86 0.22 -5.69 -12.99
N THR A 87 0.47 -6.16 -14.22
CA THR A 87 -0.05 -7.45 -14.70
C THR A 87 0.41 -8.61 -13.81
N HIS A 88 1.65 -8.60 -13.34
CA HIS A 88 2.19 -9.59 -12.38
C HIS A 88 1.56 -9.50 -10.98
N LEU A 89 0.99 -8.35 -10.61
CA LEU A 89 0.33 -8.14 -9.32
C LEU A 89 -1.13 -8.60 -9.30
N ARG A 90 -1.72 -8.95 -10.44
CA ARG A 90 -3.18 -9.18 -10.56
C ARG A 90 -3.73 -10.20 -9.57
N ALA A 91 -2.98 -11.26 -9.27
CA ALA A 91 -3.38 -12.28 -8.30
C ALA A 91 -3.47 -11.72 -6.88
N TRP A 92 -2.55 -10.83 -6.51
CA TRP A 92 -2.39 -10.27 -5.16
C TRP A 92 -3.20 -8.99 -4.91
N LEU A 93 -3.68 -8.35 -5.98
CA LEU A 93 -4.60 -7.22 -5.90
C LEU A 93 -6.03 -7.63 -5.53
N LYS A 94 -6.36 -8.93 -5.67
CA LYS A 94 -7.66 -9.48 -5.25
C LYS A 94 -7.78 -9.54 -3.73
N GLN A 95 -9.01 -9.69 -3.24
CA GLN A 95 -9.24 -10.07 -1.85
C GLN A 95 -8.75 -11.51 -1.64
N PRO A 96 -8.07 -11.83 -0.51
CA PRO A 96 -7.77 -13.21 -0.15
C PRO A 96 -9.07 -14.04 -0.04
N PRO A 97 -9.03 -15.38 -0.21
CA PRO A 97 -7.84 -16.21 -0.16
C PRO A 97 -7.00 -16.17 -1.43
N PHE A 98 -5.68 -16.06 -1.27
CA PHE A 98 -4.75 -16.25 -2.37
C PHE A 98 -4.59 -17.73 -2.63
N SER A 99 -4.65 -18.12 -3.90
CA SER A 99 -4.55 -19.53 -4.28
C SER A 99 -3.22 -20.13 -3.83
N LEU A 100 -3.30 -21.17 -3.00
CA LEU A 100 -2.16 -21.97 -2.56
C LEU A 100 -1.55 -22.79 -3.71
N SER A 101 -2.31 -23.02 -4.79
CA SER A 101 -1.91 -23.84 -5.94
C SER A 101 -1.48 -23.04 -7.17
N GLN A 102 -1.72 -21.72 -7.20
CA GLN A 102 -1.36 -20.87 -8.35
C GLN A 102 -0.23 -19.89 -8.07
N ASN A 103 0.25 -19.79 -6.83
CA ASN A 103 1.46 -19.06 -6.50
C ASN A 103 2.30 -19.98 -5.62
N ASP A 104 3.15 -20.76 -6.27
CA ASP A 104 4.48 -21.14 -5.80
C ASP A 104 4.79 -20.85 -4.33
N THR A 105 4.80 -21.90 -3.51
CA THR A 105 5.81 -22.00 -2.46
C THR A 105 7.23 -21.97 -3.06
N ARG A 106 7.33 -22.28 -4.35
CA ARG A 106 8.56 -22.45 -5.15
C ARG A 106 8.84 -21.23 -6.02
N THR A 107 9.53 -20.21 -5.55
CA THR A 107 9.84 -19.10 -6.48
C THR A 107 10.91 -19.54 -7.43
N TYR A 108 10.73 -19.42 -8.74
CA TYR A 108 11.78 -19.81 -9.68
C TYR A 108 12.67 -18.60 -10.02
N ASN A 109 13.98 -18.79 -10.10
CA ASN A 109 14.90 -17.77 -10.61
C ASN A 109 14.75 -17.60 -12.14
N ASP A 110 15.45 -16.63 -12.74
CA ASP A 110 15.42 -16.40 -14.19
C ASP A 110 15.91 -17.62 -15.02
N GLU A 111 16.58 -18.57 -14.37
CA GLU A 111 17.07 -19.83 -14.95
C GLU A 111 16.09 -21.01 -14.76
N GLY A 112 14.94 -20.76 -14.11
CA GLY A 112 13.90 -21.76 -13.87
C GLY A 112 14.17 -22.70 -12.69
N GLU A 113 15.08 -22.35 -11.78
CA GLU A 113 15.41 -23.12 -10.58
C GLU A 113 14.61 -22.65 -9.36
N GLU A 114 14.12 -23.59 -8.56
CA GLU A 114 13.39 -23.34 -7.31
C GLU A 114 14.31 -22.64 -6.30
N GLN A 115 13.95 -21.41 -5.94
CA GLN A 115 14.59 -20.59 -4.92
C GLN A 115 14.14 -21.06 -3.54
N ASP A 116 15.12 -21.23 -2.67
CA ASP A 116 14.92 -21.41 -1.24
C ASP A 116 14.14 -20.22 -0.66
N VAL A 117 13.12 -20.52 0.15
CA VAL A 117 12.27 -19.51 0.81
C VAL A 117 13.06 -18.65 1.78
N ASP A 118 14.17 -19.18 2.30
CA ASP A 118 15.09 -18.47 3.19
C ASP A 118 16.18 -17.71 2.43
N SER A 119 16.22 -17.80 1.09
CA SER A 119 17.20 -17.07 0.29
C SER A 119 16.96 -15.56 0.31
N GLU A 120 18.05 -14.78 0.32
CA GLU A 120 17.98 -13.32 0.22
C GLU A 120 17.21 -12.86 -1.03
N ALA A 121 17.34 -13.59 -2.14
CA ALA A 121 16.65 -13.29 -3.38
C ALA A 121 15.12 -13.43 -3.25
N TYR A 122 14.64 -14.49 -2.60
CA TYR A 122 13.21 -14.71 -2.35
C TYR A 122 12.64 -13.63 -1.43
N ILE A 123 13.37 -13.29 -0.36
CA ILE A 123 12.97 -12.26 0.61
C ILE A 123 12.91 -10.90 -0.08
N ALA A 124 13.93 -10.54 -0.86
CA ALA A 124 13.97 -9.29 -1.61
C ALA A 124 12.83 -9.19 -2.64
N ALA A 125 12.54 -10.28 -3.35
CA ALA A 125 11.44 -10.34 -4.31
C ALA A 125 10.06 -10.18 -3.63
N THR A 126 9.87 -10.81 -2.47
CA THR A 126 8.63 -10.68 -1.68
C THR A 126 8.46 -9.26 -1.16
N HIS A 127 9.52 -8.65 -0.62
CA HIS A 127 9.48 -7.26 -0.19
C HIS A 127 9.20 -6.29 -1.35
N ALA A 128 9.82 -6.51 -2.52
CA ALA A 128 9.54 -5.71 -3.72
C ALA A 128 8.08 -5.81 -4.14
N LEU A 129 7.50 -7.01 -4.10
CA LEU A 129 6.09 -7.27 -4.37
C LEU A 129 5.17 -6.51 -3.40
N GLU A 130 5.48 -6.51 -2.10
CA GLU A 130 4.74 -5.73 -1.10
C GLU A 130 4.77 -4.23 -1.42
N MET A 131 5.94 -3.69 -1.75
CA MET A 131 6.10 -2.26 -2.08
C MET A 131 5.31 -1.86 -3.33
N GLU A 132 5.31 -2.70 -4.36
CA GLU A 132 4.56 -2.44 -5.59
C GLU A 132 3.04 -2.53 -5.36
N LEU A 133 2.58 -3.53 -4.59
CA LEU A 133 1.18 -3.63 -4.19
C LEU A 133 0.75 -2.42 -3.37
N HIS A 134 1.63 -1.94 -2.50
CA HIS A 134 1.36 -0.77 -1.70
C HIS A 134 1.18 0.47 -2.59
N GLY A 135 2.09 0.70 -3.55
CA GLY A 135 2.00 1.81 -4.49
C GLY A 135 0.72 1.79 -5.33
N VAL A 136 0.37 0.62 -5.90
CA VAL A 136 -0.88 0.49 -6.68
C VAL A 136 -2.12 0.75 -5.83
N ARG A 137 -2.14 0.27 -4.57
CA ARG A 137 -3.27 0.50 -3.66
C ARG A 137 -3.38 1.97 -3.25
N LEU A 138 -2.27 2.65 -2.95
CA LEU A 138 -2.26 4.09 -2.69
C LEU A 138 -2.82 4.89 -3.87
N ARG A 139 -2.42 4.54 -5.10
CA ARG A 139 -2.93 5.18 -6.32
C ARG A 139 -4.45 5.04 -6.42
N ARG A 140 -4.97 3.81 -6.34
CA ARG A 140 -6.42 3.54 -6.36
C ARG A 140 -7.15 4.28 -5.25
N GLU A 141 -6.57 4.26 -4.05
CA GLU A 141 -7.12 4.96 -2.90
C GLU A 141 -7.25 6.47 -3.13
N HIS A 142 -6.25 7.10 -3.76
CA HIS A 142 -6.29 8.52 -4.10
C HIS A 142 -7.42 8.82 -5.11
N GLU A 143 -7.57 7.98 -6.14
CA GLU A 143 -8.66 8.08 -7.12
C GLU A 143 -10.05 7.91 -6.47
N HIS A 144 -10.18 6.97 -5.52
CA HIS A 144 -11.41 6.79 -4.75
C HIS A 144 -11.70 7.99 -3.84
N ASP A 145 -10.69 8.55 -3.19
CA ASP A 145 -10.84 9.71 -2.32
C ASP A 145 -11.23 10.96 -3.12
N GLN A 146 -10.70 11.13 -4.33
CA GLN A 146 -11.13 12.21 -5.23
C GLN A 146 -12.61 12.06 -5.60
N ARG A 147 -13.04 10.86 -6.00
CA ARG A 147 -14.46 10.59 -6.29
C ARG A 147 -15.37 10.89 -5.09
N ARG A 148 -14.95 10.53 -3.87
CA ARG A 148 -15.74 10.84 -2.65
C ARG A 148 -15.84 12.34 -2.38
N ARG A 149 -14.80 13.12 -2.68
CA ARG A 149 -14.86 14.58 -2.59
C ARG A 149 -15.82 15.14 -3.63
N ASP A 150 -15.76 14.63 -4.86
CA ASP A 150 -16.67 15.05 -5.93
C ASP A 150 -18.13 14.70 -5.56
N GLU A 151 -18.40 13.50 -5.08
CA GLU A 151 -19.73 13.10 -4.57
C GLU A 151 -20.22 14.01 -3.45
N LEU A 152 -19.34 14.38 -2.50
CA LEU A 152 -19.67 15.31 -1.43
C LEU A 152 -20.13 16.67 -1.96
N HIS A 153 -19.49 17.17 -3.02
CA HIS A 153 -19.87 18.41 -3.68
C HIS A 153 -21.22 18.31 -4.40
N HIS A 154 -21.52 17.17 -5.03
CA HIS A 154 -22.73 17.00 -5.84
C HIS A 154 -23.97 16.60 -5.03
N LEU A 155 -23.82 15.67 -4.08
CA LEU A 155 -24.92 15.09 -3.30
C LEU A 155 -25.17 15.83 -1.97
N GLY A 156 -24.21 16.65 -1.55
CA GLY A 156 -24.20 17.28 -0.24
C GLY A 156 -23.79 16.34 0.90
N TRP A 157 -23.60 16.92 2.08
CA TRP A 157 -22.99 16.24 3.23
C TRP A 157 -23.75 14.99 3.67
N HIS A 158 -25.07 15.07 3.81
CA HIS A 158 -25.86 13.96 4.36
C HIS A 158 -25.80 12.69 3.50
N ALA A 159 -26.10 12.81 2.21
CA ALA A 159 -26.10 11.68 1.29
C ALA A 159 -24.69 11.08 1.10
N ALA A 160 -23.66 11.91 1.01
CA ALA A 160 -22.28 11.45 0.94
C ALA A 160 -21.86 10.68 2.20
N MET A 161 -22.25 11.14 3.39
CA MET A 161 -21.97 10.40 4.63
C MET A 161 -22.70 9.06 4.71
N ASP A 162 -23.89 8.94 4.12
CA ASP A 162 -24.60 7.67 4.04
C ASP A 162 -23.90 6.66 3.12
N ASN A 163 -23.32 7.13 2.00
CA ASN A 163 -22.46 6.30 1.14
C ASN A 163 -21.21 5.85 1.90
N VAL A 164 -20.52 6.78 2.56
CA VAL A 164 -19.28 6.48 3.30
C VAL A 164 -19.55 5.52 4.46
N ARG A 165 -20.72 5.62 5.11
CA ARG A 165 -21.12 4.66 6.15
C ARG A 165 -21.29 3.25 5.58
N ARG A 166 -21.94 3.12 4.42
CA ARG A 166 -22.09 1.85 3.71
C ARG A 166 -20.73 1.28 3.30
N ASP A 167 -19.84 2.10 2.76
CA ASP A 167 -18.46 1.71 2.44
C ASP A 167 -17.74 1.14 3.67
N VAL A 168 -17.77 1.87 4.79
CA VAL A 168 -17.08 1.43 6.03
C VAL A 168 -17.69 0.15 6.58
N GLN A 169 -19.01 -0.03 6.51
CA GLN A 169 -19.66 -1.28 6.93
C GLN A 169 -19.20 -2.46 6.07
N GLY A 170 -19.20 -2.33 4.75
CA GLY A 170 -18.70 -3.38 3.85
C GLY A 170 -17.23 -3.71 4.10
N LEU A 171 -16.38 -2.70 4.35
CA LEU A 171 -14.97 -2.94 4.69
C LEU A 171 -14.81 -3.64 6.05
N LEU A 172 -15.67 -3.35 7.03
CA LEU A 172 -15.67 -4.05 8.32
C LEU A 172 -16.11 -5.51 8.20
N GLU A 173 -17.03 -5.82 7.29
CA GLU A 173 -17.39 -7.20 6.94
C GLU A 173 -16.20 -7.92 6.30
N SER A 174 -15.58 -7.32 5.26
CA SER A 174 -14.35 -7.86 4.66
C SER A 174 -13.21 -8.04 5.67
N TRP A 175 -13.13 -7.16 6.69
CA TRP A 175 -12.14 -7.27 7.75
C TRP A 175 -12.33 -8.55 8.57
N GLN A 176 -13.57 -8.88 8.93
CA GLN A 176 -13.88 -10.12 9.64
C GLN A 176 -13.54 -11.35 8.79
N GLU A 177 -13.89 -11.32 7.51
CA GLU A 177 -13.55 -12.39 6.56
C GLU A 177 -12.03 -12.58 6.48
N VAL A 178 -11.26 -11.51 6.28
CA VAL A 178 -9.79 -11.55 6.18
C VAL A 178 -9.15 -12.10 7.45
N LEU A 179 -9.66 -11.76 8.63
CA LEU A 179 -9.13 -12.30 9.88
C LEU A 179 -9.38 -13.80 10.02
N ALA A 180 -10.54 -14.30 9.58
CA ALA A 180 -10.85 -15.73 9.58
C ALA A 180 -9.90 -16.53 8.68
N LEU A 181 -9.38 -15.91 7.61
CA LEU A 181 -8.44 -16.56 6.69
C LEU A 181 -7.02 -16.72 7.25
N LYS A 182 -6.68 -16.13 8.41
CA LYS A 182 -5.32 -16.23 8.98
C LYS A 182 -4.85 -17.69 9.09
N ALA A 183 -5.76 -18.59 9.49
CA ALA A 183 -5.44 -20.01 9.68
C ALA A 183 -5.10 -20.77 8.39
N LEU A 184 -5.35 -20.17 7.22
CA LEU A 184 -5.02 -20.77 5.92
C LEU A 184 -3.58 -20.51 5.48
N TYR A 185 -2.89 -19.57 6.11
CA TYR A 185 -1.53 -19.18 5.75
C TYR A 185 -0.57 -19.55 6.86
N ASP A 186 0.44 -20.35 6.50
CA ASP A 186 1.51 -20.75 7.40
C ASP A 186 2.77 -19.94 7.07
N GLU A 187 3.30 -19.21 8.05
CA GLU A 187 4.42 -18.29 7.86
C GLU A 187 5.74 -19.01 7.49
N GLN A 188 5.90 -20.26 7.91
CA GLN A 188 7.14 -21.03 7.68
C GLN A 188 7.15 -21.66 6.29
N THR A 189 6.01 -22.18 5.86
CA THR A 189 5.89 -22.90 4.59
C THR A 189 5.38 -22.03 3.44
N GLN A 190 4.72 -20.91 3.75
CA GLN A 190 4.12 -19.99 2.78
C GLN A 190 4.39 -18.52 3.13
N PRO A 191 5.66 -18.12 3.34
CA PRO A 191 6.01 -16.79 3.85
C PRO A 191 5.50 -15.66 2.95
N ARG A 192 5.55 -15.82 1.62
CA ARG A 192 5.01 -14.81 0.70
C ARG A 192 3.51 -14.66 0.82
N GLN A 193 2.75 -15.74 0.82
CA GLN A 193 1.28 -15.69 0.91
C GLN A 193 0.86 -15.08 2.25
N PHE A 194 1.56 -15.43 3.32
CA PHE A 194 1.39 -14.82 4.63
C PHE A 194 1.71 -13.31 4.62
N ALA A 195 2.80 -12.90 3.96
CA ALA A 195 3.16 -11.49 3.78
C ALA A 195 2.09 -10.73 2.96
N MET A 196 1.61 -11.30 1.86
CA MET A 196 0.55 -10.71 1.03
C MET A 196 -0.78 -10.58 1.79
N TRP A 197 -1.13 -11.58 2.61
CA TRP A 197 -2.30 -11.51 3.49
C TRP A 197 -2.13 -10.43 4.56
N THR A 198 -0.96 -10.37 5.20
CA THR A 198 -0.61 -9.34 6.20
C THR A 198 -0.70 -7.94 5.59
N HIS A 199 -0.13 -7.75 4.40
CA HIS A 199 -0.21 -6.51 3.64
C HIS A 199 -1.67 -6.14 3.32
N TYR A 200 -2.50 -7.09 2.86
CA TYR A 200 -3.93 -6.84 2.60
C TYR A 200 -4.67 -6.42 3.87
N ARG A 201 -4.44 -7.13 4.98
CA ARG A 201 -5.02 -6.81 6.29
C ARG A 201 -4.65 -5.39 6.71
N ASP A 202 -3.38 -5.05 6.66
CA ASP A 202 -2.90 -3.74 7.13
C ASP A 202 -3.39 -2.61 6.22
N TRP A 203 -3.44 -2.84 4.90
CA TRP A 203 -4.10 -1.94 3.96
C TRP A 203 -5.58 -1.72 4.33
N LEU A 204 -6.34 -2.79 4.54
CA LEU A 204 -7.75 -2.71 4.88
C LEU A 204 -7.98 -1.93 6.18
N ALA A 205 -7.14 -2.15 7.19
CA ALA A 205 -7.19 -1.39 8.44
C ALA A 205 -6.97 0.11 8.21
N ARG A 206 -5.98 0.49 7.40
CA ARG A 206 -5.72 1.89 7.03
C ARG A 206 -6.91 2.49 6.30
N THR A 207 -7.48 1.79 5.31
CA THR A 207 -8.62 2.29 4.54
C THR A 207 -9.83 2.51 5.45
N ILE A 208 -10.16 1.56 6.33
CA ILE A 208 -11.25 1.69 7.31
C ILE A 208 -11.02 2.90 8.21
N TYR A 209 -9.82 3.01 8.80
CA TYR A 209 -9.48 4.13 9.68
C TYR A 209 -9.58 5.47 8.94
N ARG A 210 -9.05 5.54 7.72
CA ARG A 210 -9.06 6.74 6.88
C ARG A 210 -10.47 7.21 6.56
N LEU A 211 -11.36 6.30 6.18
CA LEU A 211 -12.75 6.64 5.88
C LEU A 211 -13.54 6.98 7.14
N TYR A 212 -13.38 6.20 8.20
CA TYR A 212 -14.07 6.45 9.47
C TYR A 212 -13.77 7.85 10.04
N TYR A 213 -12.52 8.27 9.95
CA TYR A 213 -12.05 9.58 10.41
C TYR A 213 -12.01 10.66 9.31
N LEU A 214 -12.64 10.39 8.17
CA LEU A 214 -12.81 11.34 7.05
C LEU A 214 -11.51 12.02 6.61
N HIS A 215 -10.38 11.29 6.67
CA HIS A 215 -9.05 11.81 6.35
C HIS A 215 -8.87 12.20 4.87
N TYR A 216 -9.82 11.84 4.01
CA TYR A 216 -9.87 12.25 2.61
C TYR A 216 -10.45 13.66 2.41
N ILE A 217 -11.08 14.24 3.43
CA ILE A 217 -11.61 15.61 3.42
C ILE A 217 -10.51 16.53 3.96
N PRO A 218 -10.07 17.55 3.19
CA PRO A 218 -9.07 18.48 3.67
C PRO A 218 -9.57 19.21 4.94
N ALA A 219 -8.64 19.52 5.84
CA ALA A 219 -8.95 20.35 7.00
C ALA A 219 -9.44 21.72 6.52
N PRO A 220 -10.45 22.33 7.17
CA PRO A 220 -10.83 23.70 6.85
C PRO A 220 -9.60 24.59 7.09
N SER A 221 -9.21 25.32 6.04
CA SER A 221 -8.19 26.37 6.05
C SER A 221 -8.63 27.55 6.91
#